data_AF-A0A0F4LWL7-F1
#
_entry.id   AF-A0A0F4LWL7-F1
#
_cell.length_a   1.000
_cell.length_b   1.000
_cell.length_c   1.000
_cell.angle_alpha   90.00
_cell.angle_beta   90.00
_cell.angle_gamma   90.00
#
_symmetry.space_group_name_H-M   'P 1'
#
loop_
_entity.id
_entity.type
_entity.pdbx_description
1 polymer ?
#
loop_
_entity_poly.entity_id
_entity_poly.type
_entity_poly.pdbx_seq_one_letter_code
_entity_poly.pdbx_strand_id
1 'polypeptide(L)'
;MKFKDNIPIYLQIKTFINRKIISGEYPLGTKIPSVRDLSLQLEVNINTIQKALNELVQEQIIFTKRGRGNFVTTDAHLVAQLKAQLIHQTLENMDESLQAMGLSNQEIAHYLKLYTQERMGLDDQNFTN
;
A
#
# COMPACT_ATOMS: atom_id res chain seq x y z
N MET A 1 2.72 -12.51 -4.67
CA MET A 1 2.62 -11.12 -5.17
C MET A 1 3.36 -11.06 -6.50
N LYS A 2 2.87 -10.33 -7.52
CA LYS A 2 3.64 -10.10 -8.75
C LYS A 2 4.42 -8.79 -8.62
N PHE A 3 5.75 -8.84 -8.77
CA PHE A 3 6.62 -7.67 -8.71
C PHE A 3 6.83 -7.10 -10.11
N LYS A 4 6.99 -5.77 -10.19
CA LYS A 4 7.35 -5.06 -11.43
C LYS A 4 8.87 -4.95 -11.56
N ASP A 5 9.42 -5.24 -12.74
CA ASP A 5 10.88 -5.29 -12.94
C ASP A 5 11.56 -3.90 -12.87
N ASN A 6 10.82 -2.83 -13.15
CA ASN A 6 11.34 -1.46 -13.19
C ASN A 6 11.29 -0.72 -11.84
N ILE A 7 10.85 -1.38 -10.76
CA ILE A 7 10.79 -0.77 -9.42
C ILE A 7 11.60 -1.65 -8.46
N PRO A 8 12.52 -1.09 -7.65
CA PRO A 8 13.24 -1.86 -6.65
C PRO A 8 12.31 -2.69 -5.75
N ILE A 9 12.58 -3.99 -5.63
CA ILE A 9 11.72 -4.95 -4.92
C ILE A 9 11.43 -4.53 -3.47
N TYR A 10 12.41 -3.98 -2.77
CA TYR A 10 12.23 -3.52 -1.38
C TYR A 10 11.21 -2.37 -1.27
N LEU A 11 11.11 -1.49 -2.27
CA LEU A 11 10.09 -0.44 -2.31
C LEU A 11 8.70 -1.03 -2.53
N GLN A 12 8.59 -2.04 -3.39
CA GLN A 12 7.32 -2.74 -3.61
C GLN A 12 6.85 -3.47 -2.35
N ILE A 13 7.76 -4.07 -1.58
CA ILE A 13 7.46 -4.67 -0.27
C ILE A 13 7.03 -3.61 0.74
N LYS A 14 7.71 -2.46 0.77
CA LYS A 14 7.32 -1.33 1.62
C LYS A 14 5.88 -0.91 1.33
N THR A 15 5.55 -0.69 0.05
CA THR A 15 4.19 -0.35 -0.39
C THR A 15 3.18 -1.46 -0.04
N PHE A 16 3.55 -2.73 -0.18
CA PHE A 16 2.72 -3.87 0.21
C PHE A 16 2.38 -3.82 1.71
N ILE A 17 3.36 -3.62 2.58
CA ILE A 17 3.14 -3.55 4.04
C ILE A 17 2.31 -2.31 4.40
N ASN A 18 2.61 -1.15 3.81
CA ASN A 18 1.83 0.08 4.03
C ASN A 18 0.35 -0.11 3.67
N ARG A 19 0.04 -0.80 2.57
CA ARG A 19 -1.34 -1.14 2.19
C ARG A 19 -2.02 -2.04 3.22
N LYS A 20 -1.32 -3.07 3.72
CA LYS A 20 -1.83 -3.95 4.77
C LYS A 20 -2.16 -3.19 6.05
N ILE A 21 -1.31 -2.24 6.45
CA ILE A 21 -1.55 -1.35 7.60
C ILE A 21 -2.77 -0.46 7.36
N ILE A 22 -2.83 0.25 6.22
CA ILE A 22 -3.92 1.17 5.89
C ILE A 22 -5.28 0.46 5.76
N SER A 23 -5.28 -0.76 5.25
CA SER A 23 -6.49 -1.59 5.13
C SER A 23 -6.99 -2.15 6.46
N GLY A 24 -6.18 -2.07 7.53
CA GLY A 24 -6.48 -2.66 8.82
C GLY A 24 -6.11 -4.14 8.96
N GLU A 25 -5.60 -4.79 7.91
CA GLU A 25 -5.12 -6.18 7.99
C GLU A 25 -3.92 -6.33 8.93
N TYR A 26 -3.08 -5.29 9.03
CA TYR A 26 -2.10 -5.14 10.12
C TYR A 26 -2.53 -3.98 11.03
N PRO A 27 -3.34 -4.25 12.07
CA PRO A 27 -3.84 -3.20 12.96
C PRO A 27 -2.72 -2.50 13.73
N LEU A 28 -3.01 -1.30 14.23
CA LEU A 28 -2.10 -0.52 15.07
C LEU A 28 -1.60 -1.33 16.28
N GLY A 29 -0.30 -1.22 16.58
CA GLY A 29 0.33 -1.91 17.70
C GLY A 29 0.49 -3.44 17.54
N THR A 30 0.01 -4.03 16.44
CA THR A 30 0.14 -5.48 16.21
C THR A 30 1.50 -5.85 15.66
N LYS A 31 1.88 -7.10 15.89
CA LYS A 31 3.13 -7.67 15.37
C LYS A 31 2.98 -7.97 13.88
N ILE A 32 3.91 -7.49 13.07
CA ILE A 32 3.98 -7.90 11.66
C ILE A 32 4.75 -9.24 11.53
N PRO A 33 4.53 -10.02 10.45
CA PRO A 33 5.25 -11.26 10.24
C PRO A 33 6.78 -11.06 10.27
N SER A 34 7.51 -12.09 10.67
CA SER A 34 8.97 -11.97 10.77
C SER A 34 9.60 -11.82 9.38
N VAL A 35 10.85 -11.38 9.33
CA VAL A 35 11.62 -11.33 8.07
C VAL A 35 11.59 -12.66 7.33
N ARG A 36 11.71 -13.78 8.06
CA ARG A 36 11.69 -15.13 7.48
C ARG A 36 10.31 -15.48 6.94
N ASP A 37 9.25 -15.18 7.68
CA ASP A 37 7.88 -15.45 7.25
C ASP A 37 7.53 -14.63 6.00
N LEU A 38 7.88 -13.34 5.98
CA LEU A 38 7.68 -12.47 4.82
C LEU A 38 8.52 -12.94 3.62
N SER A 39 9.75 -13.39 3.85
CA SER A 39 10.63 -13.93 2.79
C SER A 39 10.02 -15.18 2.14
N LEU A 40 9.47 -16.09 2.95
CA LEU A 40 8.78 -17.29 2.46
C LEU A 40 7.47 -16.94 1.76
N GLN A 41 6.64 -16.08 2.36
CA GLN A 41 5.34 -15.70 1.83
C GLN A 41 5.44 -14.94 0.50
N LEU A 42 6.44 -14.07 0.38
CA LEU A 42 6.64 -13.24 -0.81
C LEU A 42 7.63 -13.86 -1.80
N GLU A 43 8.28 -14.97 -1.43
CA GLU A 43 9.35 -15.61 -2.20
C GLU A 43 10.49 -14.63 -2.56
N VAL A 44 10.84 -13.74 -1.63
CA VAL A 44 11.87 -12.70 -1.81
C VAL A 44 13.03 -12.93 -0.85
N ASN A 45 14.25 -12.59 -1.30
CA ASN A 45 15.47 -12.62 -0.50
C ASN A 45 15.30 -11.89 0.85
N ILE A 46 15.75 -12.56 1.94
CA ILE A 46 15.71 -12.07 3.32
C ILE A 46 16.31 -10.66 3.47
N ASN A 47 17.42 -10.36 2.80
CA ASN A 47 18.07 -9.05 2.89
C ASN A 47 17.21 -7.94 2.26
N THR A 48 16.47 -8.26 1.20
CA THR A 48 15.54 -7.34 0.56
C THR A 48 14.33 -7.06 1.46
N ILE A 49 13.81 -8.08 2.15
CA ILE A 49 12.78 -7.90 3.19
C ILE A 49 13.31 -7.01 4.32
N GLN A 50 14.52 -7.30 4.84
CA GLN A 50 15.13 -6.50 5.90
C GLN A 50 15.30 -5.05 5.48
N LYS A 51 15.77 -4.79 4.25
CA LYS A 51 15.86 -3.43 3.72
C LYS A 51 14.51 -2.73 3.75
N ALA A 52 13.44 -3.38 3.26
CA ALA A 52 12.09 -2.81 3.28
C ALA A 52 11.59 -2.50 4.71
N LEU A 53 11.83 -3.40 5.66
CA LEU A 53 11.43 -3.18 7.05
C LEU A 53 12.25 -2.06 7.70
N ASN A 54 13.55 -1.96 7.40
CA ASN A 54 14.39 -0.88 7.91
C ASN A 54 13.89 0.49 7.43
N GLU A 55 13.49 0.62 6.16
CA GLU A 55 12.87 1.86 5.64
C GLU A 55 11.60 2.21 6.43
N LEU A 56 10.72 1.23 6.69
CA LEU A 56 9.50 1.46 7.49
C LEU A 56 9.80 1.85 8.94
N VAL A 57 10.89 1.36 9.52
CA VAL A 57 11.37 1.78 10.85
C VAL A 57 11.87 3.22 10.81
N GLN A 58 12.65 3.59 9.80
CA GLN A 58 13.12 4.98 9.63
C GLN A 58 11.95 5.95 9.43
N GLU A 59 10.91 5.52 8.71
CA GLU A 59 9.66 6.27 8.52
C GLU A 59 8.72 6.22 9.75
N GLN A 60 9.10 5.52 10.82
CA GLN A 60 8.32 5.35 12.07
C GLN A 60 6.95 4.67 11.89
N ILE A 61 6.69 4.07 10.72
CA ILE A 61 5.46 3.32 10.43
C ILE A 61 5.42 2.02 11.22
N ILE A 62 6.59 1.41 11.44
CA ILE A 62 6.76 0.26 12.32
C ILE A 62 7.90 0.52 13.30
N PHE A 63 7.98 -0.28 14.36
CA PHE A 63 9.07 -0.20 15.31
C PHE A 63 9.51 -1.58 15.81
N THR A 64 10.80 -1.69 16.13
CA THR A 64 11.43 -2.94 16.55
C THR A 64 11.36 -3.09 18.07
N LYS A 65 10.77 -4.18 18.55
CA LYS A 65 10.93 -4.62 19.94
C LYS A 65 12.00 -5.71 19.97
N ARG A 66 13.17 -5.43 20.58
CA ARG A 66 14.32 -6.34 20.64
C ARG A 66 13.89 -7.74 21.11
N GLY A 67 14.26 -8.77 20.34
CA GLY A 67 13.90 -10.17 20.61
C GLY A 67 12.43 -10.55 20.36
N ARG A 68 11.54 -9.60 20.05
CA ARG A 68 10.11 -9.85 19.85
C ARG A 68 9.61 -9.61 18.43
N GLY A 69 10.37 -8.87 17.62
CA GLY A 69 10.05 -8.59 16.21
C GLY A 69 9.60 -7.14 15.98
N ASN A 70 8.97 -6.91 14.83
CA ASN A 70 8.49 -5.59 14.40
C ASN A 70 7.00 -5.45 14.63
N PHE A 71 6.57 -4.23 14.97
CA PHE A 71 5.19 -3.91 15.33
C PHE A 71 4.76 -2.65 14.59
N VAL A 72 3.49 -2.59 14.18
CA VAL A 72 2.90 -1.39 13.58
C VAL A 72 2.85 -0.29 14.64
N THR A 73 3.11 0.96 14.25
CA THR A 73 2.92 2.13 15.11
C THR A 73 1.53 2.14 15.77
N THR A 74 1.43 2.75 16.95
CA THR A 74 0.14 3.03 17.60
C THR A 74 -0.38 4.43 17.28
N ASP A 75 0.39 5.22 16.53
CA ASP A 75 -0.01 6.55 16.10
C ASP A 75 -0.97 6.49 14.90
N ALA A 76 -2.25 6.66 15.19
CA ALA A 76 -3.30 6.68 14.17
C ALA A 76 -3.19 7.90 13.23
N HIS A 77 -2.66 9.03 13.70
CA HIS A 77 -2.47 10.22 12.87
C HIS A 77 -1.40 9.97 11.82
N LEU A 78 -0.29 9.33 12.20
CA LEU A 78 0.76 8.96 11.25
C LEU A 78 0.24 8.01 10.15
N VAL A 79 -0.57 7.01 10.52
CA VAL A 79 -1.18 6.10 9.52
C VAL A 79 -2.19 6.82 8.62
N ALA A 80 -2.95 7.77 9.15
CA ALA A 80 -3.84 8.61 8.34
C ALA A 80 -3.06 9.49 7.34
N GLN A 81 -1.93 10.06 7.75
CA GLN A 81 -1.04 10.81 6.87
C GLN A 81 -0.43 9.93 5.77
N LEU A 82 0.06 8.74 6.13
CA LEU A 82 0.55 7.75 5.17
C LEU A 82 -0.52 7.39 4.13
N LYS A 83 -1.77 7.20 4.57
CA LYS A 83 -2.90 6.92 3.68
C LYS A 83 -3.13 8.08 2.71
N ALA A 84 -3.18 9.32 3.20
CA ALA A 84 -3.36 10.50 2.37
C ALA A 84 -2.23 10.65 1.33
N GLN A 85 -0.98 10.44 1.74
CA GLN A 85 0.18 10.49 0.85
C GLN A 85 0.10 9.43 -0.26
N LEU A 86 -0.25 8.18 0.08
CA LEU A 86 -0.38 7.12 -0.93
C LEU A 86 -1.54 7.36 -1.89
N ILE A 87 -2.65 7.95 -1.42
CA ILE A 87 -3.75 8.36 -2.30
C ILE A 87 -3.27 9.44 -3.25
N HIS A 88 -2.58 10.47 -2.75
CA HIS A 88 -2.05 11.56 -3.58
C HIS A 88 -1.11 11.04 -4.66
N GLN A 89 -0.12 10.23 -4.29
CA GLN A 89 0.81 9.62 -5.25
C GLN A 89 0.09 8.76 -6.29
N THR A 90 -0.95 8.03 -5.88
CA THR A 90 -1.73 7.22 -6.82
C THR A 90 -2.48 8.09 -7.81
N LEU A 91 -3.07 9.20 -7.34
CA LEU A 91 -3.78 10.15 -8.19
C LEU A 91 -2.82 10.88 -9.14
N GLU A 92 -1.64 11.30 -8.69
CA GLU A 92 -0.61 11.93 -9.54
C GLU A 92 -0.19 11.00 -10.68
N ASN A 93 0.18 9.74 -10.37
CA ASN A 93 0.59 8.78 -11.39
C ASN A 93 -0.55 8.48 -12.40
N MET A 94 -1.80 8.46 -11.93
CA MET A 94 -2.97 8.27 -12.77
C MET A 94 -3.21 9.48 -13.67
N ASP A 95 -3.14 10.69 -13.10
CA ASP A 95 -3.29 11.95 -13.83
C ASP A 95 -2.26 12.06 -14.94
N GLU A 96 -0.96 11.88 -14.64
CA GLU A 96 0.11 11.86 -15.64
C GLU A 96 -0.17 10.87 -16.78
N SER A 97 -0.64 9.67 -16.45
CA SER A 97 -0.96 8.64 -17.45
C SER A 97 -2.13 9.03 -18.36
N LEU A 98 -3.15 9.69 -17.82
CA LEU A 98 -4.34 10.11 -18.57
C LEU A 98 -4.07 11.37 -19.41
N GLN A 99 -3.30 12.31 -18.87
CA GLN A 99 -2.83 13.49 -19.60
C GLN A 99 -1.96 13.10 -20.79
N ALA A 100 -1.10 12.08 -20.62
CA ALA A 100 -0.29 11.53 -21.73
C ALA A 100 -1.14 10.91 -22.85
N MET A 101 -2.39 10.54 -22.56
CA MET A 101 -3.38 10.08 -23.55
C MET A 101 -4.18 11.24 -24.18
N GLY A 102 -3.91 12.48 -23.78
CA GLY A 102 -4.54 13.69 -24.30
C GLY A 102 -5.84 14.10 -23.61
N LEU A 103 -6.16 13.52 -22.44
CA LEU A 103 -7.37 13.87 -21.71
C LEU A 103 -7.17 15.16 -20.91
N SER A 104 -8.15 16.06 -21.00
CA SER A 104 -8.26 17.23 -20.12
C SER A 104 -8.73 16.85 -18.71
N ASN A 105 -8.51 17.75 -17.73
CA ASN A 105 -8.98 17.56 -16.35
C ASN A 105 -10.49 17.29 -16.27
N GLN A 106 -11.28 17.90 -17.17
CA GLN A 106 -12.74 17.70 -17.22
C GLN A 106 -13.10 16.30 -17.70
N GLU A 107 -12.41 15.78 -18.71
CA GLU A 107 -12.60 14.42 -19.22
C GLU A 107 -12.16 13.38 -18.19
N ILE A 108 -11.03 13.59 -17.51
CA ILE A 108 -10.56 12.73 -16.42
C ILE A 108 -11.62 12.62 -15.32
N ALA A 109 -12.14 13.76 -14.85
CA ALA A 109 -13.19 13.78 -13.84
C ALA A 109 -14.48 13.08 -14.32
N HIS A 110 -14.84 13.26 -15.59
CA HIS A 110 -15.99 12.60 -16.20
C HIS A 110 -15.84 11.07 -16.22
N TYR A 111 -14.74 10.55 -16.76
CA TYR A 111 -14.51 9.09 -16.83
C TYR A 111 -14.36 8.46 -15.44
N LEU A 112 -13.72 9.14 -14.48
CA LEU A 112 -13.62 8.64 -13.11
C LEU A 112 -15.00 8.54 -12.44
N LYS A 113 -15.87 9.51 -12.68
CA LYS A 113 -17.25 9.47 -12.18
C LYS A 113 -18.02 8.29 -12.79
N LEU A 114 -17.92 8.07 -14.10
CA LEU A 114 -18.57 6.92 -14.76
C LEU A 114 -18.07 5.59 -14.18
N TYR A 115 -16.75 5.42 -14.09
CA TYR A 115 -16.14 4.19 -13.55
C TYR A 115 -16.58 3.88 -12.11
N THR A 116 -16.63 4.90 -11.25
CA THR A 116 -17.04 4.70 -9.86
C THR A 116 -18.52 4.35 -9.73
N GLN A 117 -19.39 4.91 -10.58
CA GLN A 117 -20.82 4.57 -10.64
C GLN A 117 -21.06 3.13 -11.12
N GLU A 118 -20.35 2.69 -12.17
CA GLU A 118 -20.41 1.31 -12.67
C GLU A 118 -19.98 0.31 -11.59
N ARG A 119 -18.89 0.62 -10.88
CA ARG A 119 -18.37 -0.25 -9.82
C ARG A 119 -19.33 -0.37 -8.63
N MET A 120 -19.95 0.73 -8.20
CA MET A 120 -20.92 0.70 -7.10
C MET A 120 -22.18 -0.10 -7.48
N GLY A 121 -22.63 -0.03 -8.74
CA GLY A 121 -23.74 -0.85 -9.23
C GLY A 121 -23.45 -2.35 -9.30
N LEU A 122 -22.16 -2.75 -9.31
CA LEU A 122 -21.72 -4.15 -9.27
C LEU A 122 -21.58 -4.68 -7.84
N ASP A 123 -21.22 -3.83 -6.88
CA ASP A 123 -21.09 -4.22 -5.47
C ASP A 123 -22.46 -4.54 -4.84
N ASP A 124 -23.55 -3.86 -5.25
CA ASP A 124 -24.92 -4.13 -4.78
C ASP A 124 -25.49 -5.50 -5.23
N GLN A 125 -24.98 -6.07 -6.34
CA GLN A 125 -25.40 -7.38 -6.86
C GLN A 125 -24.71 -8.57 -6.13
N ASN A 126 -23.64 -8.32 -5.37
CA ASN A 126 -22.84 -9.35 -4.71
C ASN A 126 -23.23 -9.63 -3.24
N PHE A 127 -24.29 -8.99 -2.73
CA PHE A 127 -24.83 -9.23 -1.38
C PHE A 127 -26.13 -10.07 -1.37
N THR A 128 -26.50 -10.72 -2.48
CA THR A 128 -27.75 -11.53 -2.59
C THR A 128 -27.51 -13.01 -2.97
N ASN A 129 -26.49 -13.66 -2.40
CA ASN A 129 -26.40 -15.13 -2.39
C ASN A 129 -25.84 -15.65 -1.08
#